data_AF-A0A750P4P9-F1
#
_entry.id   AF-A0A750P4P9-F1
#
_cell.length_a   1.000
_cell.length_b   1.000
_cell.length_c   1.000
_cell.angle_alpha   90.00
_cell.angle_beta   90.00
_cell.angle_gamma   90.00
#
_symmetry.space_group_name_H-M   'P 1'
#
loop_
_entity.id
_entity.type
_entity.pdbx_description
1 polymer ?
#
loop_
_entity_poly.entity_id
_entity_poly.type
_entity_poly.pdbx_seq_one_letter_code
_entity_poly.pdbx_strand_id
1 'polypeptide(L)'
;MSNIAKYFFILLTFPTICLADCIREANSCYSTRLGLLEQRSKEESRDGYSHLILNGVEIYKTKTPFMAFISDDEGVFKNKKYLTTKTIFSFTPAEPCRHKEYYGYCRVSVVLDFSGDKPVISNEFISDSGNSVIDWVSWGKANAIIVFEDGSKFKYMNGHVERVIK
;
A
#
# COMPACT_ATOMS: atom_id res chain seq x y z
N MET A 1 65.95 -4.16 6.10
CA MET A 1 64.98 -4.16 7.21
C MET A 1 64.42 -2.75 7.39
N SER A 2 63.13 -2.66 7.72
CA SER A 2 62.31 -1.49 8.10
C SER A 2 61.77 -0.64 6.93
N ASN A 3 60.55 -0.88 6.44
CA ASN A 3 59.20 -0.51 6.97
C ASN A 3 58.91 0.98 6.94
N ILE A 4 58.23 1.43 5.87
CA ILE A 4 57.42 2.66 5.90
C ILE A 4 56.04 2.32 5.31
N ALA A 5 55.04 2.52 6.17
CA ALA A 5 53.67 2.06 6.04
C ALA A 5 52.95 2.65 4.82
N LYS A 6 52.27 1.79 4.06
CA LYS A 6 51.27 2.19 3.07
C LYS A 6 50.01 2.63 3.82
N TYR A 7 49.75 3.94 3.85
CA TYR A 7 48.48 4.48 4.31
C TYR A 7 47.39 4.17 3.28
N PHE A 8 46.57 3.17 3.58
CA PHE A 8 45.32 2.91 2.86
C PHE A 8 44.28 3.96 3.30
N PHE A 9 44.03 4.95 2.45
CA PHE A 9 42.93 5.89 2.62
C PHE A 9 41.63 5.19 2.21
N ILE A 10 41.01 4.47 3.15
CA ILE A 10 39.70 3.85 2.94
C ILE A 10 38.65 4.96 3.07
N LEU A 11 38.14 5.45 1.93
CA LEU A 11 36.98 6.32 1.89
C LEU A 11 35.76 5.51 2.39
N LEU A 12 35.42 5.66 3.67
CA LEU A 12 34.15 5.18 4.21
C LEU A 12 33.04 6.11 3.71
N THR A 13 32.49 5.84 2.52
CA THR A 13 31.23 6.43 2.11
C THR A 13 30.12 5.79 2.94
N PHE A 14 29.73 6.43 4.04
CA PHE A 14 28.49 6.08 4.70
C PHE A 14 27.35 6.45 3.75
N PRO A 15 26.46 5.50 3.37
CA PRO A 15 25.27 5.88 2.64
C PRO A 15 24.48 6.81 3.56
N THR A 16 24.42 8.10 3.23
CA THR A 16 23.45 9.00 3.82
C THR A 16 22.09 8.53 3.35
N ILE A 17 21.40 7.77 4.19
CA ILE A 17 19.99 7.43 3.99
C ILE A 17 19.24 8.74 4.15
N CYS A 18 19.10 9.48 3.05
CA CYS A 18 18.19 10.60 2.98
C CYS A 18 16.79 9.99 3.06
N LEU A 19 16.15 10.06 4.23
CA LEU A 19 14.72 9.83 4.33
C LEU A 19 14.07 10.91 3.47
N ALA A 20 13.67 10.55 2.25
CA ALA A 20 12.88 11.41 1.41
C ALA A 20 11.60 11.75 2.17
N ASP A 21 11.43 13.02 2.51
CA ASP A 21 10.23 13.50 3.18
C ASP A 21 9.10 13.58 2.15
N CYS A 22 8.11 12.71 2.32
CA CYS A 22 6.88 12.76 1.56
C CYS A 22 6.11 14.02 1.95
N ILE A 23 6.06 15.01 1.05
CA ILE A 23 5.10 16.10 1.18
C ILE A 23 3.76 15.54 0.69
N ARG A 24 2.85 15.29 1.64
CA ARG A 24 1.50 14.73 1.44
C ARG A 24 0.63 15.51 0.43
N GLU A 25 1.13 16.61 -0.12
CA GLU A 25 0.47 17.46 -1.11
C GLU A 25 0.52 16.86 -2.52
N ALA A 26 1.47 15.96 -2.80
CA ALA A 26 1.40 15.08 -3.96
C ALA A 26 0.74 13.77 -3.52
N ASN A 27 -0.43 13.43 -4.09
CA ASN A 27 -1.21 12.21 -3.83
C ASN A 27 -0.50 10.90 -4.26
N SER A 28 0.83 10.87 -4.18
CA SER A 28 1.70 9.84 -4.73
C SER A 28 2.65 9.24 -3.70
N CYS A 29 2.59 9.63 -2.42
CA CYS A 29 3.43 8.99 -1.40
C CYS A 29 2.80 8.90 0.00
N TYR A 30 3.20 7.86 0.75
CA TYR A 30 2.82 7.61 2.14
C TYR A 30 4.07 7.34 2.98
N SER A 31 4.17 8.02 4.12
CA SER A 31 5.14 7.64 5.15
C SER A 31 4.59 6.44 5.92
N THR A 32 5.21 5.28 5.74
CA THR A 32 4.81 4.04 6.43
C THR A 32 5.79 3.71 7.55
N ARG A 33 5.41 2.79 8.44
CA ARG A 33 6.34 2.24 9.44
C ARG A 33 7.59 1.59 8.82
N LEU A 34 7.46 1.05 7.61
CA LEU A 34 8.55 0.36 6.89
C LEU A 34 9.32 1.29 5.94
N GLY A 35 8.96 2.57 5.85
CA GLY A 35 9.61 3.55 5.00
C GLY A 35 8.65 4.22 4.01
N LEU A 36 9.17 4.70 2.89
CA LEU A 36 8.40 5.47 1.93
C LEU A 36 7.68 4.55 0.94
N LEU A 37 6.35 4.63 0.91
CA LEU A 37 5.52 4.02 -0.13
C LEU A 37 5.21 5.08 -1.18
N GLU A 38 5.60 4.84 -2.42
CA GLU A 38 5.33 5.69 -3.57
C GLU A 38 4.32 5.01 -4.48
N GLN A 39 3.35 5.79 -4.97
CA GLN A 39 2.46 5.41 -6.04
C GLN A 39 2.95 6.07 -7.33
N ARG A 40 3.05 5.29 -8.39
CA ARG A 40 3.22 5.80 -9.76
C ARG A 40 2.00 5.41 -10.57
N SER A 41 1.31 6.40 -11.10
CA SER A 41 0.19 6.21 -12.03
C SER A 41 0.68 5.61 -13.35
N LYS A 42 -0.27 5.10 -14.14
CA LYS A 42 -0.02 4.62 -15.49
C LYS A 42 0.59 5.70 -16.40
N GLU A 43 0.20 6.95 -16.22
CA GLU A 43 0.71 8.06 -17.02
C GLU A 43 2.17 8.38 -16.69
N GLU A 44 2.54 8.28 -15.41
CA GLU A 44 3.91 8.51 -14.94
C GLU A 44 4.86 7.36 -15.30
N SER A 45 4.38 6.10 -15.24
CA SER A 45 5.21 4.91 -15.49
C SER A 45 5.53 4.69 -16.97
N ARG A 46 4.63 5.10 -17.87
CA ARG A 46 4.71 4.90 -19.33
C ARG A 46 4.85 3.43 -19.77
N ASP A 47 4.55 2.47 -18.89
CA ASP A 47 4.58 1.03 -19.20
C ASP A 47 3.16 0.42 -19.30
N GLY A 48 2.13 1.23 -19.06
CA GLY A 48 0.73 0.82 -19.10
C GLY A 48 0.14 0.39 -17.76
N TYR A 49 0.89 0.47 -16.66
CA TYR A 49 0.50 0.01 -15.33
C TYR A 49 0.66 1.10 -14.28
N SER A 50 -0.14 1.02 -13.21
CA SER A 50 0.14 1.75 -11.97
C SER A 50 0.92 0.85 -11.00
N HIS A 51 1.80 1.44 -10.22
CA HIS A 51 2.76 0.74 -9.34
C HIS A 51 2.70 1.27 -7.91
N LEU A 52 2.89 0.37 -6.95
CA LEU A 52 3.25 0.70 -5.57
C LEU A 52 4.69 0.28 -5.31
N ILE A 53 5.49 1.22 -4.82
CA ILE A 53 6.94 1.06 -4.65
C ILE A 53 7.27 1.39 -3.19
N LEU A 54 7.77 0.42 -2.43
CA LEU A 54 8.21 0.60 -1.05
C LEU A 54 9.73 0.66 -1.00
N ASN A 55 10.30 1.80 -0.57
CA ASN A 55 11.74 2.04 -0.51
C ASN A 55 12.47 1.70 -1.83
N GLY A 56 11.87 2.07 -2.97
CA GLY A 56 12.42 1.78 -4.30
C GLY A 56 12.16 0.36 -4.82
N VAL A 57 11.49 -0.51 -4.06
CA VAL A 57 11.14 -1.88 -4.48
C VAL A 57 9.66 -1.94 -4.86
N GLU A 58 9.33 -2.40 -6.07
CA GLU A 58 7.94 -2.64 -6.48
C GLU A 58 7.32 -3.74 -5.61
N ILE A 59 6.18 -3.43 -4.97
CA ILE A 59 5.43 -4.37 -4.14
C ILE A 59 4.09 -4.75 -4.78
N TYR A 60 3.54 -3.90 -5.66
CA TYR A 60 2.29 -4.17 -6.35
C TYR A 60 2.25 -3.46 -7.71
N LYS A 61 1.64 -4.11 -8.70
CA LYS A 61 1.51 -3.60 -10.07
C LYS A 61 0.17 -4.02 -10.64
N THR A 62 -0.58 -3.09 -11.20
CA THR A 62 -1.88 -3.41 -11.84
C THR A 62 -2.21 -2.50 -13.01
N LYS A 63 -3.00 -3.01 -13.96
CA LYS A 63 -3.40 -2.29 -15.18
C LYS A 63 -4.62 -1.42 -14.89
N THR A 64 -4.36 -0.26 -14.29
CA THR A 64 -5.34 0.78 -13.95
C THR A 64 -4.74 2.16 -14.25
N PRO A 65 -5.54 3.19 -14.60
CA PRO A 65 -5.04 4.56 -14.71
C PRO A 65 -4.44 5.09 -13.41
N PHE A 66 -5.08 4.80 -12.26
CA PHE A 66 -4.61 5.17 -10.93
C PHE A 66 -5.13 4.20 -9.86
N MET A 67 -4.52 4.25 -8.67
CA MET A 67 -5.00 3.61 -7.45
C MET A 67 -5.44 4.70 -6.47
N ALA A 68 -6.47 4.43 -5.67
CA ALA A 68 -7.01 5.35 -4.68
C ALA A 68 -6.92 4.73 -3.29
N PHE A 69 -6.32 5.44 -2.35
CA PHE A 69 -6.26 5.01 -0.95
C PHE A 69 -7.45 5.55 -0.16
N ILE A 70 -7.86 4.81 0.86
CA ILE A 70 -8.86 5.29 1.82
C ILE A 70 -8.24 6.31 2.77
N SER A 71 -9.07 7.20 3.33
CA SER A 71 -8.66 8.11 4.41
C SER A 71 -8.54 7.43 5.76
N ASP A 72 -9.30 6.35 5.98
CA ASP A 72 -9.36 5.62 7.25
C ASP A 72 -8.19 4.64 7.36
N ASP A 73 -6.97 5.16 7.43
CA ASP A 73 -5.76 4.37 7.65
C ASP A 73 -5.42 4.21 9.15
N GLU A 74 -4.61 3.21 9.49
CA GLU A 74 -4.10 3.00 10.86
C GLU A 74 -2.62 3.35 10.90
N GLY A 75 -2.16 4.08 11.92
CA GLY A 75 -0.76 4.46 12.04
C GLY A 75 -0.32 4.77 13.45
N VAL A 76 0.98 5.08 13.56
CA VAL A 76 1.64 5.46 14.82
C VAL A 76 2.35 6.79 14.65
N PHE A 77 2.36 7.60 15.71
CA PHE A 77 3.15 8.82 15.73
C PHE A 77 4.58 8.53 16.21
N LYS A 78 5.57 8.90 15.39
CA LYS A 78 6.99 8.86 15.76
C LYS A 78 7.63 10.18 15.39
N ASN A 79 8.31 10.83 16.34
CA ASN A 79 8.97 12.13 16.12
C ASN A 79 8.05 13.18 15.47
N LYS A 80 6.79 13.28 15.94
CA LYS A 80 5.74 14.17 15.40
C LYS A 80 5.32 13.89 13.94
N LYS A 81 5.75 12.76 13.35
CA LYS A 81 5.30 12.29 12.04
C LYS A 81 4.34 11.11 12.22
N TYR A 82 3.22 11.12 11.51
CA TYR A 82 2.31 9.98 11.44
C TYR A 82 2.85 8.97 10.43
N LEU A 83 2.99 7.71 10.86
CA LEU A 83 3.48 6.61 10.04
C LEU A 83 2.37 5.58 9.86
N THR A 84 1.90 5.43 8.63
CA THR A 84 0.89 4.43 8.27
C THR A 84 1.43 3.03 8.55
N THR A 85 0.64 2.25 9.28
CA THR A 85 0.88 0.83 9.60
C THR A 85 -0.09 -0.08 8.85
N LYS A 86 -1.32 0.34 8.56
CA LYS A 86 -2.24 -0.38 7.69
C LYS A 86 -3.06 0.60 6.87
N THR A 87 -3.37 0.25 5.63
CA THR A 87 -4.24 1.03 4.76
C THR A 87 -4.88 0.13 3.71
N ILE A 88 -5.82 0.67 2.96
CA ILE A 88 -6.46 0.00 1.84
C ILE A 88 -6.33 0.90 0.63
N PHE A 89 -5.89 0.32 -0.49
CA PHE A 89 -6.05 0.96 -1.79
C PHE A 89 -7.10 0.21 -2.60
N SER A 90 -7.75 0.94 -3.49
CA SER A 90 -8.71 0.41 -4.43
C SER A 90 -8.40 0.91 -5.84
N PHE A 91 -8.78 0.14 -6.84
CA PHE A 91 -8.65 0.50 -8.24
C PHE A 91 -9.75 -0.15 -9.07
N THR A 92 -9.93 0.37 -10.28
CA THR A 92 -10.84 -0.20 -11.27
C THR A 92 -10.01 -0.84 -12.36
N PRO A 93 -10.01 -2.18 -12.50
CA PRO A 93 -9.29 -2.85 -13.58
C PRO A 93 -9.74 -2.35 -14.96
N ALA A 94 -8.83 -2.36 -15.93
CA ALA A 94 -9.15 -1.99 -17.31
C ALA A 94 -10.15 -2.94 -17.99
N GLU A 95 -10.25 -4.18 -17.50
CA GLU A 95 -11.17 -5.19 -18.00
C GLU A 95 -12.42 -5.26 -17.12
N PRO A 96 -13.61 -5.43 -17.72
CA PRO A 96 -14.83 -5.60 -16.95
C PRO A 96 -14.75 -6.89 -16.12
N CYS A 97 -15.31 -6.83 -14.93
CA CYS A 97 -15.46 -7.99 -14.07
C CYS A 97 -16.84 -8.61 -14.27
N ARG A 98 -16.94 -9.91 -13.96
CA ARG A 98 -18.21 -10.56 -13.68
C ARG A 98 -18.24 -10.95 -12.21
N HIS A 99 -18.80 -10.08 -11.38
CA HIS A 99 -18.92 -10.34 -9.94
C HIS A 99 -20.40 -10.51 -9.59
N LYS A 100 -20.81 -11.76 -9.31
CA LYS A 100 -22.22 -12.11 -9.05
C LYS A 100 -23.12 -11.63 -10.20
N GLU A 101 -24.13 -10.82 -9.88
CA GLU A 101 -25.09 -10.23 -10.83
C GLU A 101 -24.58 -8.92 -11.45
N TYR A 102 -23.45 -8.38 -10.97
CA TYR A 102 -22.88 -7.15 -11.50
C TYR A 102 -22.08 -7.41 -12.78
N TYR A 103 -22.48 -6.71 -13.85
CA TYR A 103 -21.77 -6.65 -15.11
C TYR A 103 -21.28 -5.23 -15.34
N GLY A 104 -19.97 -5.03 -15.28
CA GLY A 104 -19.37 -3.72 -15.43
C GLY A 104 -17.94 -3.68 -14.93
N TYR A 105 -17.55 -2.51 -14.41
CA TYR A 105 -16.21 -2.27 -13.89
C TYR A 105 -16.21 -2.37 -12.37
N CYS A 106 -15.66 -3.46 -11.84
CA CYS A 106 -15.57 -3.64 -10.39
C CYS A 106 -14.56 -2.68 -9.80
N ARG A 107 -14.82 -2.26 -8.55
CA ARG A 107 -13.82 -1.66 -7.69
C ARG A 107 -13.16 -2.78 -6.89
N VAL A 108 -11.89 -3.03 -7.18
CA VAL A 108 -11.06 -4.00 -6.47
C VAL A 108 -10.36 -3.29 -5.32
N SER A 109 -10.35 -3.91 -4.15
CA SER A 109 -9.68 -3.41 -2.95
C SER A 109 -8.60 -4.38 -2.48
N VAL A 110 -7.54 -3.85 -1.86
CA VAL A 110 -6.40 -4.60 -1.33
C VAL A 110 -5.91 -3.94 -0.04
N VAL A 111 -5.68 -4.75 1.01
CA VAL A 111 -5.08 -4.30 2.27
C VAL A 111 -3.56 -4.32 2.15
N LEU A 112 -2.93 -3.23 2.60
CA LEU A 112 -1.50 -3.15 2.86
C LEU A 112 -1.28 -3.10 4.37
N ASP A 113 -0.44 -4.01 4.89
CA ASP A 113 -0.05 -4.07 6.29
C ASP A 113 1.48 -3.95 6.44
N PHE A 114 1.90 -2.88 7.08
CA PHE A 114 3.28 -2.49 7.39
C PHE A 114 3.58 -2.61 8.90
N SER A 115 2.72 -3.28 9.68
CA SER A 115 2.85 -3.38 11.14
C SER A 115 3.91 -4.38 11.59
N GLY A 116 4.30 -5.32 10.73
CA GLY A 116 5.38 -6.29 10.96
C GLY A 116 6.76 -5.78 10.53
N ASP A 117 7.68 -6.72 10.28
CA ASP A 117 9.04 -6.44 9.78
C ASP A 117 9.13 -6.43 8.25
N LYS A 118 8.09 -6.93 7.58
CA LYS A 118 7.96 -6.98 6.11
C LYS A 118 6.55 -6.53 5.72
N PRO A 119 6.38 -5.92 4.53
CA PRO A 119 5.05 -5.58 4.05
C PRO A 119 4.26 -6.85 3.77
N VAL A 120 2.97 -6.84 4.13
CA VAL A 120 2.00 -7.87 3.78
C VAL A 120 0.95 -7.24 2.90
N ILE A 121 0.67 -7.89 1.77
CA ILE A 121 -0.35 -7.48 0.80
C ILE A 121 -1.41 -8.57 0.82
N SER A 122 -2.67 -8.18 0.99
CA SER A 122 -3.75 -9.16 0.96
C SER A 122 -4.05 -9.66 -0.45
N ASN A 123 -4.89 -10.69 -0.54
CA ASN A 123 -5.65 -10.93 -1.75
C ASN A 123 -6.52 -9.72 -2.11
N GLU A 124 -6.88 -9.65 -3.38
CA GLU A 124 -7.92 -8.77 -3.89
C GLU A 124 -9.30 -9.19 -3.37
N PHE A 125 -10.14 -8.21 -3.07
CA PHE A 125 -11.52 -8.42 -2.69
C PHE A 125 -12.42 -7.33 -3.29
N ILE A 126 -13.68 -7.68 -3.50
CA ILE A 126 -14.67 -6.86 -4.20
C ILE A 126 -15.95 -6.91 -3.36
N SER A 127 -16.62 -5.77 -3.22
CA SER A 127 -17.93 -5.66 -2.57
C SER A 127 -19.01 -6.51 -3.26
N ASP A 128 -20.10 -6.78 -2.57
CA ASP A 128 -21.16 -7.64 -3.11
C ASP A 128 -21.83 -7.00 -4.35
N SER A 129 -21.91 -5.67 -4.40
CA SER A 129 -22.41 -4.91 -5.56
C SER A 129 -21.40 -4.78 -6.70
N GLY A 130 -20.15 -5.23 -6.50
CA GLY A 130 -19.08 -5.13 -7.48
C GLY A 130 -18.32 -3.80 -7.49
N ASN A 131 -18.98 -2.68 -7.21
CA ASN A 131 -18.39 -1.34 -7.36
C ASN A 131 -18.59 -0.40 -6.16
N SER A 132 -19.17 -0.89 -5.05
CA SER A 132 -19.37 -0.09 -3.84
C SER A 132 -18.05 0.42 -3.28
N VAL A 133 -18.10 1.56 -2.60
CA VAL A 133 -16.95 2.17 -1.90
C VAL A 133 -16.90 1.70 -0.45
N ILE A 134 -15.71 1.74 0.14
CA ILE A 134 -15.54 1.43 1.57
C ILE A 134 -16.18 2.57 2.36
N ASP A 135 -17.11 2.22 3.24
CA ASP A 135 -17.80 3.14 4.15
C ASP A 135 -16.93 3.42 5.38
N TRP A 136 -16.47 2.37 6.05
CA TRP A 136 -15.55 2.49 7.19
C TRP A 136 -14.71 1.24 7.39
N VAL A 137 -13.60 1.41 8.12
CA VAL A 137 -12.73 0.31 8.56
C VAL A 137 -12.49 0.38 10.06
N SER A 138 -12.74 -0.74 10.75
CA SER A 138 -12.35 -0.91 12.15
C SER A 138 -11.05 -1.68 12.20
N TRP A 139 -9.95 -0.96 12.42
CA TRP A 139 -8.62 -1.54 12.58
C TRP A 139 -8.41 -2.13 13.96
N GLY A 140 -7.90 -3.36 13.99
CA GLY A 140 -7.40 -4.03 15.18
C GLY A 140 -5.90 -4.32 15.03
N LYS A 141 -5.27 -4.71 16.14
CA LYS A 141 -3.82 -4.98 16.15
C LYS A 141 -3.39 -6.02 15.11
N ALA A 142 -4.19 -7.09 14.95
CA ALA A 142 -3.89 -8.23 14.08
C ALA A 142 -5.00 -8.52 13.03
N ASN A 143 -6.04 -7.69 12.98
CA ASN A 143 -7.18 -7.89 12.09
C ASN A 143 -7.82 -6.55 11.71
N ALA A 144 -8.76 -6.58 10.77
CA ALA A 144 -9.63 -5.45 10.50
C ALA A 144 -11.02 -5.93 10.10
N ILE A 145 -12.04 -5.12 10.36
CA ILE A 145 -13.37 -5.26 9.77
C ILE A 145 -13.55 -4.13 8.77
N ILE A 146 -13.83 -4.49 7.52
CA ILE A 146 -13.98 -3.57 6.38
C ILE A 146 -15.44 -3.64 5.95
N VAL A 147 -16.10 -2.49 5.89
CA VAL A 147 -17.51 -2.40 5.50
C VAL A 147 -17.65 -1.49 4.30
N PHE A 148 -18.41 -1.94 3.31
CA PHE A 148 -18.77 -1.18 2.13
C PHE A 148 -20.16 -0.55 2.27
N GLU A 149 -20.45 0.50 1.51
CA GLU A 149 -21.75 1.18 1.53
C GLU A 149 -22.92 0.26 1.12
N ASP A 150 -22.65 -0.79 0.35
CA ASP A 150 -23.64 -1.83 0.01
C ASP A 150 -23.95 -2.80 1.19
N GLY A 151 -23.33 -2.58 2.34
CA GLY A 151 -23.48 -3.39 3.55
C GLY A 151 -22.64 -4.67 3.57
N SER A 152 -21.88 -4.95 2.50
CA SER A 152 -20.96 -6.09 2.48
C SER A 152 -19.82 -5.89 3.48
N LYS A 153 -19.47 -6.98 4.18
CA LYS A 153 -18.49 -6.97 5.28
C LYS A 153 -17.39 -7.97 5.03
N PHE A 154 -16.17 -7.53 5.26
CA PHE A 154 -14.97 -8.33 5.09
C PHE A 154 -14.11 -8.29 6.33
N LYS A 155 -13.38 -9.37 6.58
CA LYS A 155 -12.42 -9.47 7.67
C LYS A 155 -11.03 -9.65 7.08
N TYR A 156 -10.13 -8.75 7.42
CA TYR A 156 -8.70 -8.92 7.23
C TYR A 156 -8.10 -9.65 8.43
N MET A 157 -7.28 -10.67 8.20
CA MET A 157 -6.49 -11.35 9.24
C MET A 157 -5.32 -12.08 8.60
N ASN A 158 -4.12 -11.94 9.16
CA ASN A 158 -2.91 -12.66 8.73
C ASN A 158 -2.60 -12.54 7.22
N GLY A 159 -2.78 -11.36 6.62
CA GLY A 159 -2.52 -11.17 5.20
C GLY A 159 -3.61 -11.67 4.26
N HIS A 160 -4.77 -12.05 4.77
CA HIS A 160 -5.88 -12.52 3.94
C HIS A 160 -7.18 -11.76 4.29
N VAL A 161 -8.01 -11.52 3.28
CA VAL A 161 -9.31 -10.87 3.40
C VAL A 161 -10.41 -11.83 2.96
N GLU A 162 -11.35 -12.09 3.87
CA GLU A 162 -12.48 -13.00 3.64
C GLU A 162 -13.82 -12.29 3.84
N ARG A 163 -14.82 -12.71 3.07
CA ARG A 163 -16.20 -12.23 3.24
C ARG A 163 -16.78 -12.76 4.55
N VAL A 164 -17.34 -11.87 5.38
CA VAL A 164 -18.07 -12.23 6.60
C VAL A 164 -19.51 -12.61 6.24
N ILE A 165 -19.76 -13.89 5.99
CA ILE A 165 -21.11 -14.41 5.78
C ILE A 165 -21.79 -14.53 7.14
N LYS A 166 -22.94 -13.88 7.31
CA LYS A 166 -23.83 -14.09 8.45
C LYS A 166 -24.83 -15.19 8.12
#